data_AF-A0A941TF03-F1
#
_entry.id   AF-A0A941TF03-F1
#
_cell.length_a   1.000
_cell.length_b   1.000
_cell.length_c   1.000
_cell.angle_alpha   90.00
_cell.angle_beta   90.00
_cell.angle_gamma   90.00
#
_symmetry.space_group_name_H-M   'P 1'
#
loop_
_entity.id
_entity.type
_entity.pdbx_description
1 polymer ?
#
loop_
_entity_poly.entity_id
_entity_poly.type
_entity_poly.pdbx_seq_one_letter_code
_entity_poly.pdbx_strand_id
1 'polypeptide(L)'
;MPLNCDVATLLHALQSDDPDAQMQVLDACFATLTDPTLWYWLIGFTVVSALVGALIGKYKQAVVRDTLLGLALGPIGWGISLLLPKAVRKPRCRTCGKPVDAGDRHCRHCGAAL
;
A
#
# COMPACT_ATOMS: atom_id res chain seq x y z
N MET A 1 -19.37 -33.90 -10.32
CA MET A 1 -19.05 -33.50 -8.92
C MET A 1 -18.21 -32.24 -9.03
N PRO A 2 -18.59 -31.10 -8.44
CA PRO A 2 -17.75 -29.90 -8.54
C PRO A 2 -16.45 -30.21 -7.79
N LEU A 3 -15.33 -30.25 -8.52
CA LEU A 3 -14.01 -30.22 -7.90
C LEU A 3 -13.91 -28.87 -7.21
N ASN A 4 -14.11 -28.82 -5.90
CA ASN A 4 -13.63 -27.69 -5.13
C ASN A 4 -12.11 -27.69 -5.26
N CYS A 5 -11.56 -26.61 -5.82
CA CYS A 5 -10.13 -26.37 -5.83
C CYS A 5 -9.64 -26.15 -4.41
N ASP A 6 -9.36 -27.24 -3.73
CA ASP A 6 -8.80 -27.25 -2.39
C ASP A 6 -7.28 -27.18 -2.48
N VAL A 7 -6.67 -26.35 -1.61
CA VAL A 7 -5.23 -26.10 -1.60
C VAL A 7 -4.46 -27.40 -1.35
N ALA A 8 -5.04 -28.32 -0.57
CA ALA A 8 -4.46 -29.63 -0.31
C ALA A 8 -4.37 -30.50 -1.57
N THR A 9 -5.38 -30.48 -2.44
CA THR A 9 -5.41 -31.25 -3.68
C THR A 9 -4.41 -30.68 -4.70
N LEU A 10 -4.29 -29.35 -4.75
CA LEU A 10 -3.31 -28.68 -5.61
C LEU A 10 -1.87 -28.94 -5.17
N LEU A 11 -1.60 -28.93 -3.86
CA LEU A 11 -0.30 -29.28 -3.29
C LEU A 11 0.09 -30.74 -3.63
N HIS A 12 -0.88 -31.65 -3.55
CA HIS A 12 -0.65 -33.05 -3.86
C HIS A 12 -0.40 -33.28 -5.36
N ALA A 13 -1.11 -32.57 -6.24
CA ALA A 13 -0.90 -32.64 -7.68
C ALA A 13 0.48 -32.08 -8.08
N LEU A 14 0.92 -30.96 -7.48
CA LEU A 14 2.25 -30.38 -7.69
C LEU A 14 3.40 -31.27 -7.21
N GLN A 15 3.13 -32.19 -6.27
CA GLN A 15 4.10 -33.17 -5.80
C GLN A 15 4.14 -34.46 -6.64
N SER A 16 3.19 -34.67 -7.54
CA SER A 16 3.23 -35.79 -8.47
C SER A 16 4.21 -35.54 -9.61
N ASP A 17 4.92 -36.57 -10.07
CA ASP A 17 5.95 -36.49 -11.12
C ASP A 17 5.34 -36.36 -12.54
N ASP A 18 4.01 -36.44 -12.65
CA ASP A 18 3.26 -36.48 -13.91
C ASP A 18 2.86 -35.06 -14.39
N PRO A 19 3.47 -34.52 -15.48
CA PRO A 19 3.26 -33.13 -15.91
C PRO A 19 1.86 -32.86 -16.50
N ASP A 20 1.23 -33.86 -17.12
CA ASP A 20 -0.10 -33.69 -17.75
C ASP A 20 -1.23 -33.57 -16.71
N ALA A 21 -1.11 -34.31 -15.60
CA ALA A 21 -2.07 -34.24 -14.49
C ALA A 21 -1.98 -32.90 -13.75
N GLN A 22 -0.77 -32.36 -13.60
CA GLN A 22 -0.54 -31.03 -13.03
C GLN A 22 -1.25 -29.95 -13.85
N MET A 23 -1.09 -29.94 -15.17
CA MET A 23 -1.65 -28.90 -16.04
C MET A 23 -3.18 -28.86 -15.99
N GLN A 24 -3.86 -30.01 -15.98
CA GLN A 24 -5.33 -30.07 -15.90
C GLN A 24 -5.88 -29.55 -14.57
N VAL A 25 -5.24 -29.90 -13.45
CA VAL A 25 -5.65 -29.43 -12.12
C VAL A 25 -5.36 -27.93 -11.98
N LEU A 26 -4.23 -27.47 -12.51
CA LEU A 26 -3.86 -26.06 -12.46
C LEU A 26 -4.83 -25.20 -13.26
N ASP A 27 -5.23 -25.59 -14.47
CA ASP A 27 -6.20 -24.86 -15.30
C ASP A 27 -7.57 -24.74 -14.63
N ALA A 28 -8.07 -25.83 -14.04
CA ALA A 28 -9.35 -25.82 -13.32
C ALA A 28 -9.31 -24.86 -12.11
N CYS A 29 -8.19 -24.81 -11.40
CA CYS A 29 -8.02 -23.89 -10.28
C CYS A 29 -7.73 -22.45 -10.71
N PHE A 30 -7.01 -22.26 -11.81
CA PHE A 30 -6.78 -20.93 -12.37
C PHE A 30 -8.09 -20.30 -12.82
N ALA A 31 -9.00 -21.07 -13.43
CA ALA A 31 -10.33 -20.59 -13.79
C ALA A 31 -11.14 -20.10 -12.57
N THR A 32 -10.96 -20.75 -11.41
CA THR A 32 -11.64 -20.37 -10.15
C THR A 32 -10.96 -19.18 -9.46
N LEU A 33 -9.62 -19.13 -9.47
CA LEU A 33 -8.83 -18.03 -8.89
C LEU A 33 -8.91 -16.73 -9.72
N THR A 34 -9.15 -16.86 -11.02
CA THR A 34 -9.29 -15.75 -11.97
C THR A 34 -10.76 -15.42 -12.22
N ASP A 35 -11.65 -15.75 -11.28
CA ASP A 35 -13.06 -15.41 -11.40
C ASP A 35 -13.19 -13.88 -11.44
N PRO A 36 -13.67 -13.30 -12.57
CA PRO A 36 -13.64 -11.86 -12.79
C PRO A 36 -14.46 -11.11 -11.74
N THR A 37 -15.52 -11.73 -11.21
CA THR A 37 -16.38 -11.15 -10.18
C THR A 37 -15.62 -10.85 -8.89
N LEU A 38 -14.75 -11.78 -8.48
CA LEU A 38 -13.92 -11.67 -7.28
C LEU A 38 -12.86 -10.59 -7.47
N TRP A 39 -12.26 -10.52 -8.66
CA TRP A 39 -11.30 -9.48 -9.04
C TRP A 39 -11.94 -8.09 -9.13
N TYR A 40 -13.16 -7.97 -9.63
CA TYR A 40 -13.88 -6.69 -9.65
C TYR A 40 -14.11 -6.15 -8.23
N TRP A 41 -14.51 -7.02 -7.30
CA TRP A 41 -14.66 -6.63 -5.90
C TRP A 41 -13.33 -6.29 -5.24
N LEU A 42 -12.29 -7.10 -5.47
CA LEU A 42 -10.97 -6.87 -4.89
C LEU A 42 -10.36 -5.56 -5.39
N ILE A 43 -10.38 -5.29 -6.69
CA ILE A 43 -9.95 -4.02 -7.28
C ILE A 43 -10.83 -2.88 -6.77
N GLY A 44 -12.15 -3.05 -6.73
CA GLY A 44 -13.09 -2.06 -6.21
C GLY A 44 -12.76 -1.64 -4.78
N PHE A 45 -12.57 -2.59 -3.88
CA PHE A 45 -12.16 -2.32 -2.50
C PHE A 45 -10.78 -1.66 -2.43
N THR A 46 -9.83 -2.07 -3.27
CA THR A 46 -8.49 -1.49 -3.30
C THR A 46 -8.53 -0.02 -3.75
N VAL A 47 -9.29 0.28 -4.81
CA VAL A 47 -9.47 1.65 -5.34
C VAL A 47 -10.22 2.53 -4.35
N VAL A 48 -11.30 2.04 -3.73
CA VAL A 48 -12.03 2.77 -2.69
C VAL A 48 -11.12 3.06 -1.51
N SER A 49 -10.32 2.09 -1.07
CA SER A 49 -9.36 2.26 0.03
C SER A 49 -8.27 3.27 -0.31
N ALA A 50 -7.75 3.24 -1.54
CA ALA A 50 -6.76 4.20 -2.03
C ALA A 50 -7.35 5.61 -2.12
N LEU A 51 -8.60 5.76 -2.57
CA LEU A 51 -9.31 7.04 -2.61
C LEU A 51 -9.55 7.61 -1.21
N VAL A 52 -9.98 6.78 -0.25
CA VAL A 52 -10.17 7.18 1.14
C VAL A 52 -8.84 7.60 1.78
N GLY A 53 -7.77 6.82 1.59
CA GLY A 53 -6.42 7.17 2.04
C GLY A 53 -5.90 8.47 1.41
N ALA A 54 -6.16 8.67 0.11
CA ALA A 54 -5.80 9.90 -0.59
C ALA A 54 -6.60 11.12 -0.08
N LEU A 55 -7.89 10.95 0.23
CA LEU A 55 -8.73 12.00 0.81
C LEU A 55 -8.20 12.44 2.19
N ILE A 56 -7.85 11.47 3.05
CA ILE A 56 -7.30 11.72 4.40
C ILE A 56 -5.91 12.35 4.29
N GLY A 57 -5.05 11.85 3.39
CA GLY A 57 -3.71 12.40 3.14
C GLY A 57 -3.75 13.84 2.63
N LYS A 58 -4.78 14.20 1.85
CA LYS A 58 -4.99 15.58 1.36
C LYS A 58 -5.25 16.55 2.51
N TYR A 59 -5.89 16.10 3.59
CA TYR A 59 -6.09 16.88 4.82
C TYR A 59 -4.83 17.02 5.69
N LYS A 60 -3.84 16.12 5.57
CA LYS A 60 -2.60 16.12 6.39
C LYS A 60 -1.32 16.57 5.66
N GLN A 61 -1.35 16.91 4.36
CA GLN A 61 -0.15 17.28 3.57
C GLN A 61 0.92 16.16 3.55
N ALA A 62 0.52 14.89 3.65
CA ALA A 62 1.40 13.71 3.68
C ALA A 62 1.07 12.67 2.58
N VAL A 63 0.40 13.12 1.51
CA VAL A 63 -0.18 12.31 0.43
C VAL A 63 0.76 11.23 -0.12
N VAL A 64 2.03 11.56 -0.37
CA VAL A 64 2.98 10.61 -0.99
C VAL A 64 3.23 9.38 -0.12
N ARG A 65 3.34 9.55 1.21
CA ARG A 65 3.62 8.44 2.14
C ARG A 65 2.37 7.59 2.34
N ASP A 66 1.22 8.22 2.49
CA ASP A 66 -0.04 7.54 2.75
C ASP A 66 -0.58 6.81 1.50
N THR A 67 -0.33 7.36 0.30
CA THR A 67 -0.62 6.67 -0.97
C THR A 67 0.33 5.50 -1.19
N LEU A 68 1.64 5.62 -0.90
CA LEU A 68 2.58 4.50 -0.99
C LEU A 68 2.24 3.37 0.00
N LEU A 69 1.83 3.72 1.23
CA LEU A 69 1.45 2.73 2.24
C LEU A 69 0.10 2.06 1.94
N GLY A 70 -0.87 2.82 1.42
CA GLY A 70 -2.15 2.29 0.96
C GLY A 70 -2.01 1.40 -0.27
N LEU A 71 -1.08 1.73 -1.19
CA LEU A 71 -0.78 0.92 -2.36
C LEU A 71 -0.01 -0.37 -1.99
N ALA A 72 0.89 -0.30 -1.00
CA ALA A 72 1.74 -1.43 -0.60
C ALA A 72 1.07 -2.41 0.39
N LEU A 73 0.16 -1.93 1.26
CA LEU A 73 -0.49 -2.75 2.30
C LEU A 73 -2.02 -2.84 2.19
N GLY A 74 -2.62 -2.26 1.15
CA GLY A 74 -4.07 -2.30 0.93
C GLY A 74 -4.86 -1.74 2.12
N PRO A 75 -5.92 -2.42 2.60
CA PRO A 75 -6.75 -1.96 3.72
C PRO A 75 -6.06 -2.05 5.08
N ILE A 76 -4.75 -2.32 5.16
CA ILE A 76 -3.98 -2.14 6.41
C ILE A 76 -3.25 -0.79 6.38
N GLY A 77 -2.97 -0.26 5.18
CA GLY A 77 -2.25 1.00 4.98
C GLY A 77 -2.95 2.24 5.57
N TRP A 78 -4.29 2.27 5.57
CA TRP A 78 -5.07 3.39 6.16
C TRP A 78 -4.95 3.48 7.69
N GLY A 79 -4.89 2.35 8.41
CA GLY A 79 -4.78 2.32 9.87
C GLY A 79 -3.45 2.92 10.34
N ILE A 80 -2.37 2.58 9.65
CA ILE A 80 -1.03 3.11 9.90
C ILE A 80 -0.95 4.59 9.46
N SER A 81 -1.57 4.95 8.33
CA SER A 81 -1.67 6.33 7.84
C SER A 81 -2.39 7.27 8.83
N LEU A 82 -3.47 6.81 9.47
CA LEU A 82 -4.18 7.55 10.52
C LEU A 82 -3.31 7.78 11.75
N LEU A 83 -2.58 6.74 12.16
CA LEU A 83 -1.75 6.74 13.35
C LEU A 83 -0.47 7.59 13.19
N LEU A 84 0.03 7.75 11.96
CA LEU A 84 1.22 8.57 11.76
C LEU A 84 0.93 10.08 11.92
N PRO A 85 1.73 10.78 12.73
CA PRO A 85 1.60 12.23 12.90
C PRO A 85 1.96 12.98 11.61
N LYS A 86 1.40 14.19 11.48
CA LYS A 86 1.69 15.12 10.38
C LYS A 86 3.20 15.30 10.28
N ALA A 87 3.76 15.16 9.08
CA ALA A 87 5.15 15.51 8.82
C ALA A 87 5.29 17.04 9.00
N VAL A 88 5.77 17.47 10.16
CA VAL A 88 6.06 18.87 10.43
C VAL A 88 7.22 19.25 9.50
N ARG A 89 6.92 19.98 8.41
CA ARG A 89 7.96 20.54 7.56
C ARG A 89 8.74 21.53 8.42
N LYS A 90 10.01 21.24 8.68
CA LYS A 90 10.91 22.17 9.37
C LYS A 90 10.96 23.48 8.58
N PRO A 91 10.77 24.64 9.21
CA PRO A 91 10.95 25.93 8.54
C PRO A 91 12.37 26.02 7.96
N ARG A 92 12.54 26.76 6.86
CA ARG A 92 13.86 27.00 6.24
C ARG A 92 14.24 28.46 6.44
N CYS A 93 15.51 28.72 6.71
CA CYS A 93 16.05 30.06 6.81
C CYS A 93 15.94 30.79 5.46
N ARG A 94 15.41 32.02 5.45
CA ARG A 94 15.25 32.83 4.23
C ARG A 94 16.57 33.23 3.58
N THR A 95 17.63 33.36 4.38
CA THR A 95 18.95 33.82 3.90
C THR A 95 19.81 32.70 3.34
N CYS A 96 19.81 31.52 3.98
CA CYS A 96 20.72 30.43 3.62
C CYS A 96 20.02 29.14 3.16
N GLY A 97 18.69 29.10 3.18
CA GLY A 97 17.88 27.95 2.71
C GLY A 97 17.94 26.70 3.58
N LYS A 98 18.75 26.69 4.65
CA LYS A 98 18.92 25.53 5.55
C LYS A 98 17.72 25.35 6.48
N PRO A 99 17.36 24.11 6.85
CA PRO A 99 16.28 23.85 7.79
C PRO A 99 16.64 24.39 9.18
N VAL A 100 15.66 24.99 9.84
CA VAL A 100 15.78 25.57 11.18
C VAL A 100 14.65 25.04 12.06
N ASP A 101 14.90 24.97 13.36
CA ASP A 101 13.89 24.54 14.31
C ASP A 101 12.98 25.73 14.66
N ALA A 102 11.68 25.47 14.82
CA ALA A 102 10.63 26.49 14.92
C ALA A 102 10.68 27.39 16.19
N GLY A 103 11.72 27.23 17.03
CA GLY A 103 11.93 28.04 18.24
C GLY A 103 13.22 28.87 18.22
N ASP A 104 14.07 28.76 17.19
CA ASP A 104 15.30 29.54 17.12
C ASP A 104 15.02 30.97 16.63
N ARG A 105 15.49 32.00 17.36
CA ARG A 105 15.39 33.42 16.91
C ARG A 105 16.40 33.76 15.81
N HIS A 106 17.46 32.97 15.68
CA HIS A 106 18.54 33.18 14.73
C HIS A 106 18.97 31.85 14.13
N CYS A 107 19.36 31.88 12.85
CA CYS A 107 19.85 30.69 12.16
C CYS A 107 21.21 30.26 12.71
N ARG A 108 21.32 29.01 13.18
CA ARG A 108 22.61 28.45 13.65
C ARG A 108 23.70 28.36 12.58
N HIS A 109 23.33 28.44 11.30
CA HIS A 109 24.27 28.31 10.19
C HIS A 109 24.76 29.63 9.60
N CYS A 110 23.98 30.70 9.67
CA CYS A 110 24.34 31.99 9.08
C CYS A 110 24.14 33.19 10.02
N GLY A 111 23.63 32.97 11.23
CA GLY A 111 23.38 34.03 12.21
C GLY A 111 22.22 34.98 11.88
N ALA A 112 21.59 34.84 10.70
CA ALA A 112 20.46 35.70 10.31
C ALA A 112 19.25 35.48 11.22
N ALA A 113 18.53 36.55 11.54
CA ALA A 113 17.24 36.46 12.22
C ALA A 113 16.23 35.65 11.39
N LEU A 114 15.51 34.73 12.03
CA LEU A 114 14.61 33.77 11.38
C LEU A 114 13.19 34.28 11.21
#